data_AF-A0A4Y9PRB4-F1
#
_entry.id   AF-A0A4Y9PRB4-F1
#
_cell.length_a   1.000
_cell.length_b   1.000
_cell.length_c   1.000
_cell.angle_alpha   90.00
_cell.angle_beta   90.00
_cell.angle_gamma   90.00
#
_symmetry.space_group_name_H-M   'P 1'
#
loop_
_entity.id
_entity.type
_entity.pdbx_description
1 polymer ?
#
loop_
_entity_poly.entity_id
_entity_poly.type
_entity_poly.pdbx_seq_one_letter_code
_entity_poly.pdbx_strand_id
1 'polypeptide(L)' 'MLLITCPVTRTDELVADRRIRSVVNHLTHIAMHVECPACGGAHVYRTGAKLDPVPAPAPQAKELVAA' A
#
# COMPACT_ATOMS: atom_id res chain seq x y z
N MET A 1 -9.99 3.72 6.25
CA MET A 1 -9.65 5.13 6.02
C MET A 1 -8.14 5.33 6.13
N LEU A 2 -7.57 6.24 5.35
CA LEU A 2 -6.13 6.53 5.25
C LEU A 2 -5.90 8.03 5.46
N LEU A 3 -5.05 8.41 6.42
CA LEU A 3 -4.60 9.79 6.59
C LEU A 3 -3.45 10.06 5.62
N ILE A 4 -3.57 11.10 4.80
CA ILE A 4 -2.55 11.52 3.84
C ILE A 4 -2.25 13.01 4.00
N THR A 5 -1.05 13.43 3.66
CA THR A 5 -0.75 14.84 3.41
C THR A 5 -0.80 15.09 1.89
N CYS A 6 -1.59 16.06 1.45
CA CYS A 6 -1.63 16.43 0.04
C CYS A 6 -0.29 17.08 -0.36
N PRO A 7 0.44 16.57 -1.36
CA PRO A 7 1.70 17.17 -1.80
C PRO A 7 1.52 18.55 -2.45
N VAL A 8 0.29 18.87 -2.89
CA VAL A 8 -0.05 20.15 -3.54
C VAL A 8 -0.44 21.21 -2.51
N THR A 9 -1.45 20.92 -1.68
CA THR A 9 -2.00 21.90 -0.72
C THR A 9 -1.33 21.84 0.65
N ARG A 10 -0.55 20.80 0.94
CA ARG A 10 0.03 20.48 2.25
C ARG A 10 -0.99 20.33 3.38
N THR A 11 -2.26 20.10 3.05
CA THR A 11 -3.31 19.79 4.02
C THR A 11 -3.32 18.30 4.32
N ASP A 12 -3.60 17.97 5.57
CA ASP A 12 -3.84 16.59 5.98
C ASP A 12 -5.31 16.23 5.73
N GLU A 13 -5.52 15.16 4.98
CA GLU A 13 -6.84 14.71 4.53
C GLU A 13 -7.09 13.27 4.96
N LEU A 14 -8.27 13.01 5.50
CA LEU A 14 -8.72 11.67 5.86
C LEU A 14 -9.50 11.06 4.70
N VAL A 15 -8.89 10.09 4.03
CA VAL A 15 -9.42 9.52 2.80
C VAL A 15 -10.13 8.18 3.06
N ALA A 16 -11.34 8.04 2.52
CA ALA A 16 -12.07 6.78 2.53
C ALA A 16 -11.47 5.77 1.54
N ASP A 17 -11.57 4.47 1.85
CA ASP A 17 -11.05 3.37 1.03
C ASP A 17 -11.53 3.41 -0.43
N ARG A 18 -12.80 3.77 -0.68
CA ARG A 18 -13.37 3.97 -2.03
C ARG A 18 -12.62 4.95 -2.94
N ARG A 19 -11.74 5.79 -2.40
CA ARG A 19 -10.90 6.73 -3.18
C ARG A 19 -9.50 6.18 -3.49
N ILE A 20 -9.19 4.97 -3.03
CA ILE A 20 -7.96 4.25 -3.37
C ILE A 20 -8.21 3.53 -4.70
N ARG A 21 -7.57 3.98 -5.77
CA ARG A 21 -7.77 3.42 -7.11
C ARG A 21 -7.03 2.10 -7.33
N SER A 22 -5.84 1.99 -6.77
CA SER A 22 -5.02 0.78 -6.91
C SER A 22 -4.01 0.67 -5.78
N VAL A 23 -3.65 -0.57 -5.48
CA VAL A 23 -2.65 -0.93 -4.48
C VAL A 23 -1.65 -1.87 -5.13
N VAL A 24 -0.37 -1.50 -5.13
CA VAL A 24 0.73 -2.31 -5.63
C VAL A 24 1.59 -2.75 -4.47
N ASN A 25 1.73 -4.06 -4.29
CA ASN A 25 2.59 -4.63 -3.27
C ASN A 25 3.99 -4.82 -3.84
N HIS A 26 4.95 -4.00 -3.42
CA HIS A 26 6.37 -4.21 -3.69
C HIS A 26 7.01 -4.94 -2.53
N LEU A 27 8.14 -5.62 -2.79
CA LEU A 27 8.88 -6.37 -1.76
C LEU A 27 9.25 -5.52 -0.53
N THR A 28 9.44 -4.22 -0.72
CA THR A 28 9.90 -3.31 0.35
C THR A 28 8.81 -2.40 0.89
N HIS A 29 7.68 -2.25 0.19
CA HIS A 29 6.62 -1.29 0.54
C HIS A 29 5.35 -1.55 -0.26
N ILE A 30 4.24 -0.99 0.20
CA ILE A 30 2.99 -0.95 -0.56
C ILE A 30 2.82 0.46 -1.14
N ALA A 31 2.60 0.56 -2.44
CA ALA A 31 2.28 1.80 -3.13
C ALA A 31 0.77 1.89 -3.38
N MET A 32 0.15 3.00 -2.97
CA MET A 32 -1.29 3.22 -3.05
C MET A 32 -1.58 4.46 -3.90
N HIS A 33 -2.35 4.31 -4.98
CA HIS A 33 -2.84 5.44 -5.77
C HIS A 33 -4.14 5.95 -5.16
N VAL A 34 -4.14 7.20 -4.72
CA VAL A 34 -5.23 7.80 -3.95
C VAL A 34 -5.71 9.08 -4.64
N GLU A 35 -7.02 9.20 -4.85
CA GLU A 35 -7.64 10.47 -5.22
C GLU A 35 -7.74 11.40 -4.01
N CYS A 36 -7.02 12.51 -4.05
CA CYS A 36 -7.02 13.49 -2.99
C CYS A 36 -8.27 14.39 -3.06
N PRO A 37 -9.07 14.52 -1.98
CA PRO A 37 -10.25 15.38 -1.97
C PRO A 37 -9.91 16.88 -1.98
N ALA A 38 -8.73 17.26 -1.47
CA ALA A 38 -8.34 18.67 -1.37
C ALA A 38 -7.95 19.30 -2.71
N CYS A 39 -7.19 18.58 -3.55
CA CYS A 39 -6.69 19.09 -4.82
C CYS A 39 -7.35 18.44 -6.05
N GLY A 40 -8.16 17.39 -5.85
CA GLY A 40 -8.77 16.60 -6.93
C GLY A 40 -7.80 15.73 -7.74
N GLY A 41 -6.50 15.77 -7.42
CA GLY A 41 -5.47 14.99 -8.10
C GLY A 41 -5.33 13.56 -7.57
N ALA A 42 -4.68 12.70 -8.35
CA ALA A 42 -4.27 11.36 -7.91
C ALA A 42 -2.80 11.39 -7.46
N HIS A 43 -2.52 10.84 -6.27
CA HIS A 43 -1.19 10.81 -5.68
C HIS A 43 -0.81 9.40 -5.23
N VAL A 44 0.50 9.12 -5.24
CA VAL A 44 1.04 7.83 -4.80
C VAL A 44 1.53 7.96 -3.36
N TYR A 45 0.92 7.21 -2.45
CA TYR A 45 1.37 7.11 -1.07
C TYR A 45 2.04 5.76 -0.85
N ARG A 46 3.19 5.77 -0.20
CA ARG A 46 3.92 4.55 0.15
C ARG A 46 3.72 4.27 1.62
N THR A 47 3.35 3.04 1.96
CA THR A 47 3.49 2.61 3.36
C THR A 47 4.97 2.62 3.70
N GLY A 48 5.32 2.95 4.94
CA GLY A 48 6.67 2.69 5.45
C GLY A 48 7.05 1.22 5.23
N ALA A 49 8.35 0.94 5.14
CA ALA A 49 8.86 -0.42 5.03
C ALA A 49 8.35 -1.28 6.20
N LYS A 50 7.95 -2.54 5.95
CA LYS A 50 7.55 -3.44 7.03
C LYS A 50 7.97 -4.90 6.85
N LEU A 51 8.42 -5.39 8.02
CA LEU A 51 8.72 -6.74 8.47
C LEU A 51 10.06 -7.30 7.98
N ASP A 52 10.81 -7.85 8.94
CA ASP A 52 12.03 -8.62 8.71
C ASP A 52 11.87 -9.50 7.47
N PRO A 53 12.90 -9.59 6.61
CA PRO A 53 12.85 -10.49 5.47
C PRO A 53 12.40 -11.86 5.97
N VAL A 54 11.27 -12.35 5.48
CA VAL A 54 10.77 -13.69 5.81
C VAL A 54 11.94 -14.67 5.63
N PRO A 55 12.40 -15.34 6.69
CA PRO A 55 13.41 -16.37 6.52
C PRO A 55 12.72 -17.57 5.86
N ALA A 56 13.31 -17.97 4.73
CA ALA A 56 12.96 -19.12 3.88
C ALA A 56 11.70 -18.99 2.99
N PRO A 57 11.78 -19.51 1.76
CA PRO A 57 10.62 -19.65 0.88
C PRO A 57 9.57 -20.57 1.52
N ALA A 58 8.29 -20.25 1.34
CA ALA A 58 7.20 -21.14 1.72
C ALA A 58 7.35 -22.49 0.97
N PRO A 59 7.13 -23.64 1.63
CA PRO A 59 7.23 -24.94 0.97
C PRO A 59 6.24 -25.02 -0.19
N GLN A 60 6.64 -25.67 -1.27
CA GLN A 60 5.77 -25.80 -2.44
C GLN A 60 4.61 -26.74 -2.07
N ALA A 61 3.40 -26.43 -2.55
CA ALA A 61 2.21 -27.21 -2.22
C ALA A 61 2.35 -28.72 -2.53
N LYS A 62 3.18 -29.07 -3.51
CA LYS A 62 3.51 -30.47 -3.86
C LYS A 62 4.27 -31.22 -2.75
N GLU A 63 5.03 -30.52 -1.91
CA GLU A 63 5.77 -31.11 -0.79
C GLU A 63 4.87 -31.36 0.43
N LEU A 64 3.77 -30.60 0.57
CA LEU A 64 2.80 -30.77 1.66
C LEU A 64 1.85 -31.96 1.46
N VAL A 65 1.63 -32.39 0.21
CA VAL A 65 0.77 -33.55 -0.13
C VAL A 65 1.53 -34.87 0.01
N ALA A 66 2.86 -34.83 0.04
CA ALA A 66 3.73 -36.02 0.12
C ALA A 66 4.14 -36.40 1.56
N ALA A 67 3.66 -35.68 2.57
CA ALA A 67 3.97 -35.89 3.99
C ALA A 67 2.82 -36.58 4.73
#